data_AF-A0A944Y4N4-F1
#
_entry.id   AF-A0A944Y4N4-F1
#
_cell.length_a   1.000
_cell.length_b   1.000
_cell.length_c   1.000
_cell.angle_alpha   90.00
_cell.angle_beta   90.00
_cell.angle_gamma   90.00
#
_symmetry.space_group_name_H-M   'P 1'
#
loop_
_entity.id
_entity.type
_entity.pdbx_description
1 polymer ?
#
loop_
_entity_poly.entity_id
_entity_poly.type
_entity_poly.pdbx_seq_one_letter_code
_entity_poly.pdbx_strand_id
1 'polypeptide(L)'
;MSSVGFLTWYALHRCAENDKRIEEGLGPIEGTPENREKVWSWPNLVYTELFAIIAATAFLIIWAIIFKAPLEESANPTWAPNPAKAPWYFLGLQEMLVYFDPWMAGVVLPGIILVGLIAIPYIDTNPKGNGYFTMKERPLAMWGFLYGWLVLWVYLIIIGVFLRGPNWTFYGPFEFWDFHKVLAAYNVNLSEFVWVKGLGMAMPKNLLLRESVGIIITFAYLG
;
A
#
# COMPACT_ATOMS: atom_id res chain seq x y z
N MET A 1 2.34 -8.96 -12.57
CA MET A 1 1.88 -7.60 -12.97
C MET A 1 0.63 -7.63 -13.86
N SER A 2 0.49 -8.63 -14.75
CA SER A 2 -0.73 -8.84 -15.55
C SER A 2 -2.00 -9.05 -14.72
N SER A 3 -1.92 -9.77 -13.59
CA SER A 3 -3.08 -10.02 -12.71
C SER A 3 -3.61 -8.78 -12.01
N VAL A 4 -2.75 -7.96 -11.40
CA VAL A 4 -3.17 -6.71 -10.71
C VAL A 4 -3.80 -5.73 -11.69
N GLY A 5 -3.18 -5.54 -12.87
CA GLY A 5 -3.72 -4.69 -13.92
C GLY A 5 -5.08 -5.19 -14.42
N PHE A 6 -5.19 -6.49 -14.71
CA PHE A 6 -6.43 -7.10 -15.19
C PHE A 6 -7.55 -7.02 -14.15
N LEU A 7 -7.30 -7.38 -12.88
CA LEU A 7 -8.32 -7.36 -11.84
C LEU A 7 -8.79 -5.94 -11.51
N THR A 8 -7.86 -4.98 -11.49
CA THR A 8 -8.21 -3.56 -11.29
C THR A 8 -9.05 -3.06 -12.46
N TRP A 9 -8.63 -3.34 -13.71
CA TRP A 9 -9.40 -3.00 -14.91
C TRP A 9 -10.78 -3.66 -14.89
N TYR A 10 -10.87 -4.95 -14.58
CA TYR A 10 -12.12 -5.69 -14.52
C TYR A 10 -13.07 -5.08 -13.50
N ALA A 11 -12.60 -4.78 -12.29
CA ALA A 11 -13.42 -4.13 -11.27
C ALA A 11 -13.94 -2.76 -11.72
N LEU A 12 -13.07 -1.91 -12.30
CA LEU A 12 -13.46 -0.60 -12.82
C LEU A 12 -14.41 -0.70 -14.01
N HIS A 13 -14.21 -1.68 -14.89
CA HIS A 13 -15.07 -1.95 -16.02
C HIS A 13 -16.47 -2.35 -15.54
N ARG A 14 -16.56 -3.22 -14.54
CA ARG A 14 -17.83 -3.61 -13.89
C ARG A 14 -18.51 -2.43 -13.20
N CYS A 15 -17.76 -1.57 -12.52
CA CYS A 15 -18.31 -0.33 -11.96
C CYS A 15 -18.95 0.54 -13.05
N ALA A 16 -18.25 0.76 -14.17
CA ALA A 16 -18.76 1.57 -15.26
C ALA A 16 -20.02 0.97 -15.92
N GLU A 17 -20.06 -0.35 -16.09
CA GLU A 17 -21.21 -1.05 -16.65
C GLU A 17 -22.43 -0.97 -15.72
N ASN A 18 -22.23 -1.20 -14.42
CA ASN A 18 -23.29 -1.07 -13.42
C ASN A 18 -23.79 0.37 -13.29
N ASP A 19 -22.89 1.35 -13.25
CA ASP A 19 -23.26 2.76 -13.16
C ASP A 19 -24.09 3.20 -14.37
N LYS A 20 -23.76 2.72 -15.58
CA LYS A 20 -24.55 2.96 -16.80
C LYS A 20 -25.95 2.33 -16.72
N ARG A 21 -26.03 1.09 -16.25
CA ARG A 21 -27.33 0.39 -16.08
C ARG A 21 -28.21 1.12 -15.07
N ILE A 22 -27.64 1.58 -13.97
CA ILE A 22 -28.36 2.34 -12.94
C ILE A 22 -28.89 3.65 -13.51
N GLU A 23 -28.12 4.34 -14.37
CA GLU A 23 -28.58 5.54 -15.08
C GLU A 23 -29.73 5.26 -16.06
N GLU A 24 -29.71 4.10 -16.71
CA GLU A 24 -30.79 3.61 -17.58
C GLU A 24 -32.03 3.12 -16.78
N GLY A 25 -32.00 3.18 -15.45
CA GLY A 25 -33.06 2.69 -14.57
C GLY A 25 -33.10 1.16 -14.43
N LEU A 26 -32.08 0.47 -14.93
CA LEU A 26 -31.88 -0.98 -14.77
C LEU A 26 -31.13 -1.29 -13.47
N GLY A 27 -31.41 -2.44 -12.87
CA GLY A 27 -30.66 -2.92 -11.70
C GLY A 27 -29.20 -3.31 -12.03
N PRO A 28 -28.33 -3.42 -11.01
CA PRO A 28 -26.95 -3.88 -11.18
C PRO A 28 -26.92 -5.30 -11.76
N ILE A 29 -25.82 -5.64 -12.43
CA ILE A 29 -25.68 -6.93 -13.11
C ILE A 29 -25.71 -8.09 -12.11
N GLU A 30 -25.13 -7.90 -10.94
CA GLU A 30 -25.17 -8.86 -9.84
C GLU A 30 -26.60 -9.06 -9.30
N GLY A 31 -27.51 -8.14 -9.59
CA GLY A 31 -28.92 -8.21 -9.22
C GLY A 31 -29.81 -8.94 -10.24
N THR A 32 -29.29 -9.37 -11.39
CA THR A 32 -30.08 -10.09 -12.40
C THR A 32 -30.55 -11.46 -11.88
N PRO A 33 -31.70 -11.99 -12.36
CA PRO A 33 -32.22 -13.28 -11.92
C PRO A 33 -31.21 -14.43 -12.05
N GLU A 34 -30.42 -14.42 -13.13
CA GLU A 34 -29.34 -15.38 -13.39
C GLU A 34 -28.24 -15.33 -12.33
N ASN A 35 -27.78 -14.13 -11.93
CA ASN A 35 -26.70 -13.98 -10.96
C ASN A 35 -27.16 -14.08 -9.50
N ARG A 36 -28.48 -14.00 -9.24
CA ARG A 36 -29.05 -14.15 -7.90
C ARG A 36 -29.35 -15.61 -7.55
N GLU A 37 -29.28 -16.52 -8.51
CA GLU A 37 -29.54 -17.93 -8.27
C GLU A 37 -28.55 -18.47 -7.23
N LYS A 38 -29.10 -18.97 -6.11
CA LYS A 38 -28.29 -19.52 -5.02
C LYS A 38 -28.14 -21.02 -5.22
N VAL A 39 -26.90 -21.47 -5.23
CA VAL A 39 -26.57 -22.90 -5.20
C VAL A 39 -26.28 -23.35 -3.77
N TRP A 40 -26.50 -24.64 -3.49
CA TRP A 40 -26.16 -25.22 -2.20
C TRP A 40 -24.65 -25.16 -1.96
N SER A 41 -24.24 -24.68 -0.78
CA SER A 41 -22.83 -24.62 -0.38
C SER A 41 -22.18 -26.01 -0.35
N TRP A 42 -22.90 -26.99 0.18
CA TRP A 42 -22.56 -28.40 0.04
C TRP A 42 -23.46 -29.04 -1.03
N PRO A 43 -22.93 -29.73 -2.04
CA PRO A 43 -21.53 -30.04 -2.27
C PRO A 43 -20.75 -29.02 -3.12
N ASN A 44 -21.44 -28.08 -3.78
CA ASN A 44 -20.87 -27.29 -4.87
C ASN A 44 -19.69 -26.41 -4.44
N LEU A 45 -19.89 -25.53 -3.47
CA LEU A 45 -18.85 -24.60 -3.01
C LEU A 45 -17.67 -25.36 -2.40
N VAL A 46 -17.95 -26.32 -1.52
CA VAL A 46 -16.91 -27.05 -0.78
C VAL A 46 -15.99 -27.86 -1.72
N TYR A 47 -16.52 -28.52 -2.74
CA TYR A 47 -15.67 -29.22 -3.70
C TYR A 47 -14.84 -28.26 -4.57
N THR A 48 -15.41 -27.13 -4.99
CA THR A 48 -14.66 -26.12 -5.75
C THR A 48 -13.53 -25.52 -4.91
N GLU A 49 -13.78 -25.19 -3.64
CA GLU A 49 -12.77 -24.70 -2.72
C GLU A 49 -11.68 -25.73 -2.44
N LEU A 50 -12.06 -26.99 -2.20
CA LEU A 50 -11.10 -28.08 -1.99
C LEU A 50 -10.19 -28.26 -3.21
N PHE A 51 -10.75 -28.24 -4.42
CA PHE A 51 -9.97 -28.31 -5.66
C PHE A 51 -9.02 -27.11 -5.79
N ALA A 52 -9.49 -25.89 -5.50
CA ALA A 52 -8.67 -24.69 -5.52
C ALA A 52 -7.50 -24.76 -4.52
N ILE A 53 -7.73 -25.29 -3.31
CA ILE A 53 -6.69 -25.47 -2.29
C ILE A 53 -5.64 -26.49 -2.75
N ILE A 54 -6.07 -27.63 -3.29
CA ILE A 54 -5.16 -28.66 -3.81
C ILE A 54 -4.33 -28.09 -4.96
N ALA A 55 -4.99 -27.41 -5.91
CA ALA A 55 -4.32 -26.78 -7.05
C ALA A 55 -3.32 -25.70 -6.60
N ALA A 56 -3.70 -24.84 -5.66
CA ALA A 56 -2.83 -23.81 -5.11
C ALA A 56 -1.62 -24.42 -4.38
N THR A 57 -1.84 -25.46 -3.59
CA THR A 57 -0.77 -26.17 -2.86
C THR A 57 0.21 -26.82 -3.84
N ALA A 58 -0.31 -27.53 -4.85
CA ALA A 58 0.51 -28.13 -5.90
C ALA A 58 1.32 -27.07 -6.65
N PHE A 59 0.68 -25.94 -7.01
CA PHE A 59 1.36 -24.81 -7.63
C PHE A 59 2.51 -24.28 -6.75
N LEU A 60 2.28 -24.05 -5.46
CA LEU A 60 3.31 -23.55 -4.53
C LEU A 60 4.47 -24.53 -4.37
N ILE A 61 4.20 -25.85 -4.31
CA ILE A 61 5.24 -26.88 -4.25
C ILE A 61 6.09 -26.88 -5.52
N ILE A 62 5.45 -26.87 -6.69
CA ILE A 62 6.15 -26.82 -7.98
C ILE A 62 7.01 -25.54 -8.06
N TRP A 63 6.44 -24.40 -7.67
CA TRP A 63 7.14 -23.12 -7.65
C TRP A 63 8.39 -23.16 -6.75
N ALA A 64 8.28 -23.73 -5.54
CA ALA A 64 9.39 -23.86 -4.59
C ALA A 64 10.51 -24.79 -5.09
N ILE A 65 10.17 -25.82 -5.88
CA ILE A 65 11.17 -26.72 -6.49
C ILE A 65 11.93 -26.01 -7.62
N ILE A 66 11.22 -25.24 -8.44
CA ILE A 66 11.81 -24.53 -9.59
C ILE A 66 12.68 -23.36 -9.14
N PHE A 67 12.18 -22.54 -8.20
CA PHE A 67 12.85 -21.34 -7.72
C PHE A 67 13.42 -21.56 -6.32
N LYS A 68 14.66 -22.02 -6.26
CA LYS A 68 15.37 -22.20 -4.98
C LYS A 68 15.70 -20.85 -4.35
N ALA A 69 15.35 -20.70 -3.07
CA ALA A 69 15.77 -19.54 -2.28
C ALA A 69 17.29 -19.60 -2.05
N PRO A 70 18.07 -18.57 -2.44
CA PRO A 70 19.48 -18.51 -2.11
C PRO A 70 19.64 -18.39 -0.59
N LEU A 71 20.58 -19.15 -0.02
CA LEU A 71 20.96 -19.01 1.38
C LEU A 71 22.01 -17.90 1.48
N GLU A 72 21.77 -16.93 2.36
CA GLU A 72 22.75 -15.90 2.70
C GLU A 72 23.74 -16.41 3.76
N GLU A 73 24.82 -15.67 3.97
CA GLU A 73 25.80 -15.96 5.02
C GLU A 73 25.18 -15.85 6.42
N SER A 74 25.84 -16.45 7.41
CA SER A 74 25.40 -16.32 8.80
C SER A 74 25.40 -14.86 9.22
N ALA A 75 24.36 -14.44 9.95
CA ALA A 75 24.17 -13.05 10.33
C ALA A 75 25.37 -12.51 11.12
N ASN A 76 25.99 -11.45 10.60
CA ASN A 76 27.09 -10.76 11.25
C ASN A 76 26.63 -9.38 11.76
N PRO A 77 26.56 -9.13 13.08
CA PRO A 77 26.17 -7.83 13.62
C PRO A 77 27.07 -6.66 13.21
N THR A 78 28.31 -6.92 12.79
CA THR A 78 29.27 -5.87 12.40
C THR A 78 29.18 -5.48 10.93
N TRP A 79 28.36 -6.16 10.12
CA TRP A 79 28.23 -5.88 8.70
C TRP A 79 26.76 -5.95 8.25
N ALA A 80 26.23 -4.83 7.77
CA ALA A 80 24.90 -4.76 7.20
C ALA A 80 24.98 -4.87 5.66
N PRO A 81 24.21 -5.76 5.03
CA PRO A 81 24.17 -5.86 3.57
C PRO A 81 23.62 -4.56 2.97
N ASN A 82 24.17 -4.16 1.82
CA ASN A 82 23.75 -2.96 1.10
C ASN A 82 23.40 -3.30 -0.36
N PRO A 83 22.16 -3.09 -0.80
CA PRO A 83 21.00 -2.59 -0.06
C PRO A 83 20.27 -3.69 0.73
N ALA A 84 19.90 -3.42 1.98
CA ALA A 84 18.99 -4.28 2.73
C ALA A 84 17.52 -3.98 2.30
N LYS A 85 16.94 -4.85 1.48
CA LYS A 85 15.53 -4.73 1.08
C LYS A 85 14.64 -5.52 2.05
N ALA A 86 13.59 -4.88 2.56
CA ALA A 86 12.55 -5.55 3.34
C ALA A 86 11.74 -6.51 2.45
N PRO A 87 11.01 -7.48 3.04
CA PRO A 87 10.04 -8.28 2.30
C PRO A 87 9.09 -7.38 1.50
N TRP A 88 8.66 -7.85 0.32
CA TRP A 88 7.91 -7.04 -0.65
C TRP A 88 6.64 -6.38 -0.08
N TYR A 89 5.98 -7.01 0.90
CA TYR A 89 4.78 -6.46 1.55
C TYR A 89 5.08 -5.34 2.56
N PHE A 90 6.34 -5.20 3.01
CA PHE A 90 6.83 -4.08 3.80
C PHE A 90 7.61 -3.06 2.97
N LEU A 91 7.89 -3.35 1.72
CA LEU A 91 8.73 -2.51 0.87
C LEU A 91 8.13 -1.13 0.63
N GLY A 92 6.79 -1.05 0.52
CA GLY A 92 6.10 0.24 0.46
C GLY A 92 6.33 1.09 1.71
N LEU A 93 6.26 0.48 2.91
CA LEU A 93 6.57 1.15 4.17
C LEU A 93 8.05 1.55 4.25
N GLN A 94 8.96 0.69 3.79
CA GLN A 94 10.39 1.01 3.73
C GLN A 94 10.66 2.22 2.83
N GLU A 95 9.96 2.33 1.70
CA GLU A 95 10.07 3.47 0.81
C GLU A 95 9.61 4.78 1.49
N MET A 96 8.58 4.71 2.34
CA MET A 96 8.11 5.87 3.12
C MET A 96 9.12 6.35 4.17
N LEU A 97 9.95 5.46 4.72
CA LEU A 97 11.01 5.81 5.68
C LEU A 97 12.11 6.71 5.09
N VAL A 98 12.17 6.84 3.76
CA VAL A 98 13.09 7.76 3.09
C VAL A 98 12.60 9.21 3.17
N TYR A 99 11.29 9.40 3.17
CA TYR A 99 10.66 10.73 3.06
C TYR A 99 10.19 11.27 4.40
N PHE A 100 9.88 10.38 5.35
CA PHE A 100 9.36 10.75 6.66
C PHE A 100 10.30 10.28 7.77
N ASP A 101 10.25 10.97 8.92
CA ASP A 101 10.94 10.49 10.11
C ASP A 101 10.52 9.05 10.45
N PRO A 102 11.46 8.21 10.94
CA PRO A 102 11.20 6.80 11.20
C PRO A 102 9.99 6.52 12.10
N TRP A 103 9.71 7.41 13.05
CA TRP A 103 8.58 7.25 13.97
C TRP A 103 7.23 7.56 13.29
N MET A 104 7.17 8.54 12.38
CA MET A 104 5.94 8.88 11.66
C MET A 104 5.58 7.80 10.65
N ALA A 105 6.56 7.38 9.83
CA ALA A 105 6.34 6.34 8.82
C ALA A 105 6.19 4.94 9.42
N GLY A 106 6.92 4.63 10.50
CA GLY A 106 6.91 3.30 11.12
C GLY A 106 5.78 3.06 12.14
N VAL A 107 5.31 4.10 12.85
CA VAL A 107 4.33 3.93 13.95
C VAL A 107 3.05 4.68 13.69
N VAL A 108 3.13 5.99 13.44
CA VAL A 108 1.93 6.85 13.31
C VAL A 108 1.09 6.45 12.11
N LEU A 109 1.70 6.35 10.94
CA LEU A 109 0.97 6.08 9.71
C LEU A 109 0.32 4.68 9.71
N PRO A 110 1.02 3.57 10.04
CA PRO A 110 0.36 2.27 10.20
C PRO A 110 -0.74 2.29 11.26
N GLY A 111 -0.54 3.04 12.35
CA GLY A 111 -1.54 3.24 13.40
C GLY A 111 -2.81 3.94 12.88
N ILE A 112 -2.66 5.01 12.10
CA ILE A 112 -3.79 5.71 11.46
C ILE A 112 -4.50 4.79 10.46
N ILE A 113 -3.77 4.01 9.66
CA ILE A 113 -4.38 3.04 8.73
C ILE A 113 -5.20 2.01 9.51
N LEU A 114 -4.65 1.44 10.58
CA LEU A 114 -5.36 0.44 11.39
C LEU A 114 -6.63 1.01 12.03
N VAL A 115 -6.52 2.17 12.69
CA VAL A 115 -7.68 2.85 13.29
C VAL A 115 -8.70 3.23 12.22
N GLY A 116 -8.23 3.71 11.06
CA GLY A 116 -9.05 4.03 9.90
C GLY A 116 -9.84 2.81 9.42
N LEU A 117 -9.19 1.65 9.26
CA LEU A 117 -9.83 0.40 8.86
C LEU A 117 -10.90 -0.05 9.86
N ILE A 118 -10.65 0.08 11.17
CA ILE A 118 -11.65 -0.20 12.22
C ILE A 118 -12.81 0.79 12.16
N ALA A 119 -12.54 2.05 11.78
CA ALA A 119 -13.53 3.11 11.69
C ALA A 119 -14.39 3.05 10.42
N ILE A 120 -13.97 2.36 9.36
CA ILE A 120 -14.72 2.22 8.08
C ILE A 120 -16.21 1.93 8.27
N PRO A 121 -16.64 0.89 9.02
CA PRO A 121 -18.06 0.58 9.16
C PRO A 121 -18.87 1.66 9.91
N TYR A 122 -18.20 2.54 10.66
CA TYR A 122 -18.84 3.63 11.39
C TYR A 122 -18.88 4.94 10.58
N ILE A 123 -17.92 5.15 9.68
CA ILE A 123 -17.83 6.34 8.84
C ILE A 123 -18.68 6.16 7.57
N ASP A 124 -18.62 4.99 6.94
CA ASP A 124 -19.33 4.71 5.68
C ASP A 124 -20.57 3.85 5.92
N THR A 125 -21.63 4.50 6.36
CA THR A 125 -22.94 3.88 6.62
C THR A 125 -23.84 3.83 5.39
N ASN A 126 -23.32 4.11 4.18
CA ASN A 126 -24.13 4.12 2.96
C ASN A 126 -24.55 2.69 2.57
N PRO A 127 -25.85 2.36 2.51
CA PRO A 127 -26.31 1.03 2.11
C PRO A 127 -26.13 0.76 0.61
N LYS A 128 -25.96 1.79 -0.21
CA LYS A 128 -25.72 1.67 -1.65
C LYS A 128 -24.29 1.17 -1.93
N GLY A 129 -24.12 0.49 -3.07
CA GLY A 129 -22.85 -0.14 -3.45
C GLY A 129 -22.45 -1.34 -2.59
N ASN A 130 -23.37 -1.92 -1.81
CA ASN A 130 -23.10 -3.13 -1.04
C ASN A 130 -23.38 -4.38 -1.89
N GLY A 131 -22.33 -5.15 -2.19
CA GLY A 131 -22.44 -6.41 -2.94
C GLY A 131 -22.45 -6.28 -4.46
N TYR A 132 -22.18 -5.10 -5.01
CA TYR A 132 -21.97 -4.88 -6.45
C TYR A 132 -20.95 -3.77 -6.69
N PHE A 133 -20.37 -3.77 -7.88
CA PHE A 133 -19.38 -2.77 -8.30
C PHE A 133 -20.06 -1.46 -8.69
N THR A 134 -19.68 -0.33 -8.08
CA THR A 134 -20.15 1.02 -8.44
C THR A 134 -19.07 2.06 -8.12
N MET A 135 -18.93 3.08 -8.96
CA MET A 135 -18.04 4.21 -8.70
C MET A 135 -18.82 5.44 -8.22
N LYS A 136 -20.02 5.67 -8.79
CA LYS A 136 -20.84 6.87 -8.54
C LYS A 136 -21.50 6.89 -7.17
N GLU A 137 -21.87 5.72 -6.63
CA GLU A 137 -22.61 5.67 -5.36
C GLU A 137 -21.70 5.77 -4.12
N ARG A 138 -20.40 5.48 -4.24
CA ARG A 138 -19.41 5.53 -3.15
C ARG A 138 -18.05 6.09 -3.62
N PRO A 139 -18.01 7.32 -4.16
CA PRO A 139 -16.79 7.85 -4.78
C PRO A 139 -15.64 7.96 -3.76
N LEU A 140 -15.91 8.40 -2.53
CA LEU A 140 -14.87 8.56 -1.51
C LEU A 140 -14.23 7.21 -1.12
N ALA A 141 -15.03 6.17 -0.90
CA ALA A 141 -14.52 4.84 -0.56
C ALA A 141 -13.71 4.25 -1.72
N MET A 142 -14.20 4.38 -2.95
CA MET A 142 -13.54 3.85 -4.14
C MET A 142 -12.24 4.59 -4.46
N TRP A 143 -12.25 5.93 -4.48
CA TRP A 143 -11.04 6.72 -4.71
C TRP A 143 -10.02 6.55 -3.59
N GLY A 144 -10.47 6.50 -2.33
CA GLY A 144 -9.61 6.22 -1.19
C GLY A 144 -8.95 4.85 -1.28
N PHE A 145 -9.73 3.81 -1.63
CA PHE A 145 -9.21 2.45 -1.83
C PHE A 145 -8.23 2.39 -3.01
N LEU A 146 -8.56 2.97 -4.17
CA LEU A 146 -7.68 2.97 -5.34
C LEU A 146 -6.39 3.73 -5.08
N TYR A 147 -6.46 4.85 -4.37
CA TYR A 147 -5.27 5.58 -3.95
C TYR A 147 -4.39 4.71 -3.02
N GLY A 148 -4.98 4.12 -1.98
CA GLY A 148 -4.24 3.22 -1.09
C GLY A 148 -3.65 2.01 -1.80
N TRP A 149 -4.42 1.38 -2.68
CA TRP A 149 -4.02 0.18 -3.41
C TRP A 149 -2.97 0.46 -4.48
N LEU A 150 -3.24 1.38 -5.40
CA LEU A 150 -2.38 1.63 -6.57
C LEU A 150 -1.19 2.52 -6.23
N VAL A 151 -1.40 3.58 -5.44
CA VAL A 151 -0.34 4.55 -5.14
C VAL A 151 0.46 4.11 -3.93
N LEU A 152 -0.18 3.87 -2.79
CA LEU A 152 0.56 3.54 -1.56
C LEU A 152 1.13 2.12 -1.59
N TRP A 153 0.40 1.14 -2.13
CA TRP A 153 0.87 -0.25 -2.20
C TRP A 153 1.68 -0.52 -3.47
N VAL A 154 1.03 -0.52 -4.64
CA VAL A 154 1.64 -1.03 -5.87
C VAL A 154 2.79 -0.14 -6.35
N TYR A 155 2.59 1.18 -6.43
CA TYR A 155 3.59 2.11 -6.93
C TYR A 155 4.83 2.18 -6.02
N LEU A 156 4.66 2.26 -4.70
CA LEU A 156 5.81 2.27 -3.78
C LEU A 156 6.60 0.96 -3.83
N ILE A 157 5.92 -0.19 -3.96
CA ILE A 157 6.61 -1.48 -4.14
C ILE A 157 7.42 -1.47 -5.44
N ILE A 158 6.86 -0.98 -6.54
CA ILE A 158 7.58 -0.91 -7.84
C ILE A 158 8.84 -0.06 -7.70
N ILE A 159 8.75 1.11 -7.05
CA ILE A 159 9.92 1.96 -6.80
C ILE A 159 10.96 1.21 -5.96
N GLY A 160 10.54 0.63 -4.83
CA GLY A 160 11.45 -0.08 -3.92
C GLY A 160 12.13 -1.29 -4.56
N VAL A 161 11.42 -2.04 -5.43
CA VAL A 161 11.99 -3.22 -6.08
C VAL A 161 12.95 -2.79 -7.20
N PHE A 162 12.51 -1.92 -8.11
CA PHE A 162 13.18 -1.73 -9.40
C PHE A 162 14.01 -0.45 -9.48
N LEU A 163 13.63 0.61 -8.77
CA LEU A 163 14.27 1.93 -8.89
C LEU A 163 15.20 2.26 -7.71
N ARG A 164 15.15 1.47 -6.62
CA ARG A 164 16.08 1.57 -5.50
C ARG A 164 17.30 0.67 -5.71
N GLY A 165 18.46 1.33 -5.87
CA GLY A 165 19.78 0.72 -6.06
C GLY A 165 20.66 0.81 -4.81
N PRO A 166 22.00 0.84 -4.97
CA PRO A 166 22.95 0.93 -3.85
C PRO A 166 22.68 2.14 -2.94
N ASN A 167 22.94 1.98 -1.63
CA ASN A 167 22.68 2.99 -0.60
C ASN A 167 21.21 3.45 -0.54
N TRP A 168 20.27 2.62 -1.02
CA TRP A 168 18.86 2.97 -1.18
C TRP A 168 18.64 4.24 -2.04
N THR A 169 19.53 4.49 -2.99
CA THR A 169 19.45 5.67 -3.87
C THR A 169 18.46 5.42 -5.01
N PHE A 170 17.76 6.47 -5.44
CA PHE A 170 16.87 6.41 -6.60
C PHE A 170 17.69 6.44 -7.91
N TYR A 171 17.40 5.49 -8.78
CA TYR A 171 17.93 5.41 -10.15
C TYR A 171 16.77 5.41 -11.14
N GLY A 172 16.89 6.23 -12.19
CA GLY A 172 15.94 6.20 -13.30
C GLY A 172 15.97 4.84 -14.03
N PRO A 173 14.92 4.48 -14.79
CA PRO A 173 14.84 3.20 -15.51
C PRO A 173 16.01 2.89 -16.47
N PHE A 174 16.74 3.91 -16.91
CA PHE A 174 17.87 3.79 -17.83
C PHE A 174 19.18 4.35 -17.25
N GLU A 175 19.21 4.63 -15.95
CA GLU A 175 20.39 5.16 -15.27
C GLU A 175 21.27 4.02 -14.75
N PHE A 176 22.57 4.11 -14.97
CA PHE A 176 23.52 3.13 -14.44
C PHE A 176 23.66 3.27 -12.92
N TRP A 177 23.74 2.13 -12.22
CA TRP A 177 23.85 2.11 -10.76
C TRP A 177 25.29 2.38 -10.32
N ASP A 178 25.58 3.62 -9.95
CA ASP A 178 26.89 4.04 -9.43
C ASP A 178 26.90 4.14 -7.90
N PHE A 179 27.76 3.36 -7.25
CA PHE A 179 27.93 3.38 -5.79
C PHE A 179 28.37 4.74 -5.22
N HIS A 180 28.97 5.61 -6.04
CA HIS A 180 29.49 6.91 -5.62
C HIS A 180 28.54 8.08 -5.89
N LYS A 181 27.30 7.80 -6.30
CA LYS A 181 26.29 8.84 -6.52
C LYS A 181 26.06 9.63 -5.22
N VAL A 182 26.55 10.86 -5.20
CA VAL A 182 26.41 11.76 -4.04
C VAL A 182 24.96 12.24 -3.97
N LEU A 183 24.28 11.85 -2.89
CA LEU A 183 22.94 12.32 -2.59
C LEU A 183 23.01 13.79 -2.21
N ALA A 184 22.27 14.63 -2.92
CA ALA A 184 21.90 15.91 -2.37
C ALA A 184 20.77 15.66 -1.35
N ALA A 185 21.15 15.51 -0.09
CA ALA A 185 20.20 15.42 1.03
C ALA A 185 19.51 16.78 1.20
N TYR A 186 18.47 17.04 0.39
CA TYR A 186 17.66 18.26 0.49
C TYR A 186 16.58 18.17 1.57
N ASN A 187 16.36 17.00 2.17
CA ASN A 187 15.40 16.83 3.26
C ASN A 187 15.98 17.49 4.52
N VAL A 188 15.58 18.73 4.76
CA VAL A 188 15.82 19.42 6.03
C VAL A 188 14.59 19.22 6.89
N ASN A 189 14.76 18.57 8.04
CA ASN A 189 13.67 18.43 8.98
C ASN A 189 13.24 19.80 9.51
N LEU A 190 11.94 20.08 9.56
CA LEU A 190 11.44 21.36 10.05
C LEU A 190 11.84 21.57 11.52
N SER A 191 11.80 20.51 12.31
CA SER A 191 12.29 20.50 13.69
C SER A 191 13.78 20.83 13.76
N GLU A 192 14.61 20.28 12.88
CA GLU A 192 16.03 20.62 12.79
C GLU A 192 16.24 22.10 12.41
N PHE A 193 15.47 22.61 11.45
CA PHE A 193 15.54 24.00 11.05
C PHE A 193 15.20 24.95 12.21
N VAL A 194 14.16 24.66 12.98
CA VAL A 194 13.76 25.54 14.09
C VAL A 194 14.67 25.38 15.31
N TRP A 195 14.92 24.16 15.76
CA TRP A 195 15.68 23.92 16.99
C TRP A 195 17.18 24.14 16.82
N VAL A 196 17.77 23.63 15.73
CA VAL A 196 19.23 23.66 15.50
C VAL A 196 19.64 24.94 14.79
N LYS A 197 19.03 25.26 13.64
CA LYS A 197 19.40 26.46 12.86
C LYS A 197 18.80 27.76 13.41
N GLY A 198 17.57 27.70 13.93
CA GLY A 198 16.87 28.87 14.46
C GLY A 198 17.26 29.20 15.90
N LEU A 199 17.23 28.21 16.80
CA LEU A 199 17.45 28.40 18.24
C LEU A 199 18.86 28.04 18.73
N GLY A 200 19.68 27.39 17.89
CA GLY A 200 21.03 26.97 18.27
C GLY A 200 21.07 25.90 19.37
N MET A 201 19.96 25.21 19.62
CA MET A 201 19.83 24.20 20.67
C MET A 201 19.93 22.79 20.09
N ALA A 202 20.39 21.83 20.90
CA ALA A 202 20.31 20.42 20.56
C ALA A 202 18.84 19.98 20.45
N MET A 203 18.55 19.04 19.55
CA MET A 203 17.18 18.53 19.37
C MET A 203 16.61 17.99 20.69
N PRO A 204 15.38 18.39 21.08
CA PRO A 204 14.73 17.87 22.28
C PRO A 204 14.62 16.34 22.25
N LYS A 205 14.96 15.68 23.38
CA LYS A 205 14.82 14.22 23.51
C LYS A 205 13.37 13.75 23.50
N ASN A 206 12.45 14.62 23.92
CA ASN A 206 11.02 14.31 23.93
C ASN A 206 10.43 14.53 22.53
N LEU A 207 9.90 13.46 21.93
CA LEU A 207 9.36 13.44 20.56
C LEU A 207 8.28 14.51 20.34
N LEU A 208 7.35 14.66 21.28
CA LEU A 208 6.26 15.63 21.16
C LEU A 208 6.78 17.08 21.16
N LEU A 209 7.83 17.34 21.93
CA LEU A 209 8.44 18.67 21.98
C LEU A 209 9.24 18.96 20.71
N ARG A 210 9.96 17.96 20.20
CA ARG A 210 10.75 18.06 18.97
C ARG A 210 9.87 18.44 17.77
N GLU A 211 8.71 17.80 17.62
CA GLU A 211 7.80 18.03 16.49
C GLU A 211 6.68 19.06 16.78
N SER A 212 6.64 19.63 17.99
CA SER A 212 5.60 20.57 18.42
C SER A 212 5.37 21.72 17.44
N VAL A 213 6.44 22.26 16.87
CA VAL A 213 6.39 23.37 15.91
C VAL A 213 5.70 22.96 14.61
N GLY A 214 6.01 21.77 14.08
CA GLY A 214 5.35 21.24 12.89
C GLY A 214 3.87 20.94 13.13
N ILE A 215 3.54 20.38 14.29
CA ILE A 215 2.16 20.12 14.71
C ILE A 215 1.36 21.43 14.79
N ILE A 216 1.90 22.47 15.45
CA ILE A 216 1.23 23.77 15.60
C ILE A 216 0.99 24.42 14.24
N ILE A 217 1.99 24.42 13.35
CA ILE A 217 1.85 24.99 12.00
C ILE A 217 0.78 24.24 11.20
N THR A 218 0.71 22.91 11.34
CA THR A 218 -0.30 22.08 10.65
C THR A 218 -1.71 22.39 11.15
N PHE A 219 -1.89 22.53 12.47
CA PHE A 219 -3.17 22.94 13.04
C PHE A 219 -3.56 24.38 12.64
N ALA A 220 -2.60 25.30 12.58
CA ALA A 220 -2.85 26.67 12.12
C ALA A 220 -3.17 26.76 10.62
N TYR A 221 -2.73 25.80 9.82
CA TYR A 221 -3.02 25.72 8.38
C TYR A 221 -4.37 25.04 8.08
N LEU A 222 -4.77 24.07 8.90
CA LEU A 222 -6.02 23.32 8.75
C LEU A 222 -7.22 23.95 9.46
N GLY A 223 -6.99 24.87 10.40
CA GLY A 223 -8.02 25.65 11.11
C GLY A 223 -8.34 26.94 10.38
#